data_AF-A0A3R7ELI5-F1
#
_entry.id   AF-A0A3R7ELI5-F1
#
_cell.length_a   1.000
_cell.length_b   1.000
_cell.length_c   1.000
_cell.angle_alpha   90.00
_cell.angle_beta   90.00
_cell.angle_gamma   90.00
#
_symmetry.space_group_name_H-M   'P 1'
#
loop_
_entity.id
_entity.type
_entity.pdbx_description
1 polymer ?
#
loop_
_entity_poly.entity_id
_entity_poly.type
_entity_poly.pdbx_seq_one_letter_code
_entity_poly.pdbx_strand_id
1 'polypeptide(L)'
;MIMKMTMVSMETCYKFDIVETKDAVQNAFDNAGLMFALREATGVIKTLSEELRQTQQEHKKHLAKTEKILLGIKEYRKQDGGERKKIAKDVVDYWFEKVTTPIQPVKNKIVVFFSTDNELYCEPKIDHCYRVEVNSYRDKMIRTLIAHKTYVPTETLIEICGFASRKSLESAVDAMNRIAHRELDIFKIIEGYRDSGYRIFPGIILKKE
;
A
#
# COMPACT_ATOMS: atom_id res chain seq x y z
N MET A 1 19.31 -13.87 85.80
CA MET A 1 18.16 -14.20 84.91
C MET A 1 18.04 -13.06 83.91
N ILE A 2 18.53 -13.26 82.68
CA ILE A 2 18.60 -12.20 81.65
C ILE A 2 17.31 -12.28 80.82
N MET A 3 16.46 -11.26 80.90
CA MET A 3 15.30 -11.08 80.02
C MET A 3 15.79 -10.70 78.62
N LYS A 4 15.57 -11.57 77.64
CA LYS A 4 15.70 -11.22 76.23
C LYS A 4 14.52 -10.30 75.86
N MET A 5 14.80 -9.03 75.59
CA MET A 5 13.87 -8.16 74.88
C MET A 5 13.90 -8.53 73.39
N THR A 6 12.77 -9.03 72.89
CA THR A 6 12.56 -9.25 71.46
C THR A 6 12.21 -7.91 70.82
N MET A 7 13.12 -7.32 70.04
CA MET A 7 12.76 -6.22 69.14
C MET A 7 11.90 -6.79 68.01
N VAL A 8 10.65 -6.33 67.93
CA VAL A 8 9.77 -6.60 66.79
C VAL A 8 9.93 -5.42 65.82
N SER A 9 10.70 -5.60 64.76
CA SER A 9 10.70 -4.65 63.64
C SER A 9 9.49 -4.93 62.75
N MET A 10 8.54 -4.00 62.69
CA MET A 10 7.51 -4.04 61.65
C MET A 10 8.14 -3.63 60.32
N GLU A 11 8.60 -4.60 59.54
CA GLU A 11 8.90 -4.37 58.12
C GLU A 11 7.58 -4.21 57.37
N THR A 12 7.26 -2.97 56.98
CA THR A 12 6.10 -2.68 56.12
C THR A 12 6.49 -3.02 54.67
N CYS A 13 6.14 -4.23 54.24
CA CYS A 13 6.29 -4.65 52.85
C CYS A 13 5.14 -4.05 52.03
N TYR A 14 5.38 -2.94 51.34
CA TYR A 14 4.43 -2.41 50.36
C TYR A 14 4.40 -3.34 49.14
N LYS A 15 3.29 -4.05 48.94
CA LYS A 15 3.03 -4.74 47.68
C LYS A 15 2.51 -3.70 46.69
N PHE A 16 3.23 -3.54 45.58
CA PHE A 16 2.80 -2.69 44.49
C PHE A 16 1.67 -3.40 43.73
N ASP A 17 0.42 -3.00 43.95
CA ASP A 17 -0.71 -3.49 43.19
C ASP A 17 -0.96 -2.59 41.98
N ILE A 18 -0.77 -3.15 40.79
CA ILE A 18 -0.96 -2.45 39.51
C ILE A 18 -2.42 -2.02 39.32
N VAL A 19 -3.38 -2.77 39.87
CA VAL A 19 -4.81 -2.45 39.76
C VAL A 19 -5.13 -1.25 40.65
N GLU A 20 -4.70 -1.26 41.91
CA GLU A 20 -4.92 -0.14 42.82
C GLU A 20 -4.22 1.14 42.33
N THR A 21 -3.02 1.01 41.75
CA THR A 21 -2.29 2.14 41.15
C THR A 21 -3.04 2.71 39.95
N LYS A 22 -3.60 1.85 39.09
CA LYS A 22 -4.38 2.28 37.93
C LYS A 22 -5.63 3.05 38.37
N ASP A 23 -6.33 2.55 39.37
CA ASP A 23 -7.56 3.19 39.87
C ASP A 23 -7.24 4.54 40.54
N ALA A 24 -6.15 4.64 41.29
CA ALA A 24 -5.70 5.89 41.88
C ALA A 24 -5.35 6.95 40.82
N VAL A 25 -4.65 6.55 39.75
CA VAL A 25 -4.35 7.45 38.62
C VAL A 25 -5.63 7.88 37.92
N GLN A 26 -6.54 6.95 37.65
CA GLN A 26 -7.80 7.26 36.97
C GLN A 26 -8.67 8.24 37.76
N ASN A 27 -8.76 8.05 39.08
CA ASN A 27 -9.45 8.97 39.99
C ASN A 27 -8.79 10.35 40.05
N ALA A 28 -7.45 10.43 40.02
CA ALA A 28 -6.74 11.70 39.99
C ALA A 28 -7.01 12.52 38.71
N PHE A 29 -7.08 11.84 37.55
CA PHE A 29 -7.43 12.49 36.28
C PHE A 29 -8.90 12.90 36.21
N ASP A 30 -9.81 12.14 36.83
CA ASP A 30 -11.23 12.50 36.95
C ASP A 30 -11.43 13.73 37.83
N ASN A 31 -10.77 13.77 38.99
CA ASN A 31 -10.78 14.93 39.89
C ASN A 31 -10.21 16.20 39.23
N ALA A 32 -9.31 16.05 38.26
CA ALA A 32 -8.75 17.16 37.49
C ALA A 32 -9.57 17.54 36.24
N GLY A 33 -10.66 16.81 35.92
CA GLY A 33 -11.45 17.02 34.70
C GLY A 33 -10.73 16.62 33.41
N LEU A 34 -9.67 15.81 33.50
CA LEU A 34 -8.78 15.45 32.39
C LEU A 34 -9.03 14.04 31.83
N MET A 35 -10.15 13.41 32.18
CA MET A 35 -10.46 12.04 31.74
C MET A 35 -10.53 11.86 30.23
N PHE A 36 -10.93 12.91 29.50
CA PHE A 36 -10.92 12.89 28.04
C PHE A 36 -9.50 12.80 27.49
N ALA A 37 -8.58 13.63 27.99
CA ALA A 37 -7.17 13.62 27.60
C ALA A 37 -6.48 12.29 27.96
N LEU A 38 -6.81 11.70 29.12
CA LEU A 38 -6.31 10.37 29.51
C LEU A 38 -6.76 9.28 28.52
N ARG A 39 -8.03 9.32 28.09
CA ARG A 39 -8.57 8.37 27.12
C ARG A 39 -7.92 8.52 25.74
N GLU A 40 -7.76 9.75 25.26
CA GLU A 40 -7.09 10.02 23.99
C GLU A 40 -5.64 9.55 24.00
N ALA A 41 -4.87 9.91 25.04
CA ALA A 41 -3.49 9.48 25.19
C ALA A 41 -3.38 7.95 25.24
N THR A 42 -4.27 7.27 25.97
CA THR A 42 -4.31 5.80 26.04
C THR A 42 -4.63 5.19 24.66
N GLY A 43 -5.54 5.79 23.90
CA GLY A 43 -5.88 5.36 22.54
C GLY A 43 -4.71 5.51 21.57
N VAL A 44 -4.00 6.63 21.62
CA VAL A 44 -2.79 6.87 20.82
C VAL A 44 -1.68 5.88 21.19
N ILE A 45 -1.42 5.68 22.48
CA ILE A 45 -0.41 4.71 22.96
C ILE A 45 -0.74 3.29 22.48
N LYS A 46 -2.01 2.88 22.55
CA LYS A 46 -2.45 1.57 22.06
C LYS A 46 -2.22 1.42 20.56
N THR A 47 -2.54 2.46 19.79
CA THR A 47 -2.36 2.47 18.33
C THR A 47 -0.88 2.35 17.97
N LEU A 48 -0.03 3.20 18.57
CA LEU A 48 1.43 3.18 18.36
C LEU A 48 2.05 1.84 18.78
N SER A 49 1.56 1.23 19.86
CA SER A 49 2.04 -0.07 20.32
C SER A 49 1.73 -1.18 19.31
N GLU A 50 0.55 -1.15 18.71
CA GLU A 50 0.15 -2.13 17.69
C GLU A 50 0.91 -1.93 16.37
N GLU A 51 1.09 -0.68 15.94
CA GLU A 51 1.93 -0.34 14.77
C GLU A 51 3.39 -0.76 14.98
N LEU A 52 3.93 -0.54 16.17
CA LEU A 52 5.29 -0.98 16.53
C LEU A 52 5.40 -2.50 16.47
N ARG A 53 4.42 -3.23 17.01
CA ARG A 53 4.37 -4.70 16.98
C ARG A 53 4.34 -5.22 15.55
N GLN A 54 3.51 -4.63 14.69
CA GLN A 54 3.43 -5.00 13.28
C GLN A 54 4.75 -4.72 12.55
N THR A 55 5.33 -3.53 12.75
CA THR A 55 6.60 -3.13 12.15
C THR A 55 7.73 -4.08 12.56
N GLN A 56 7.80 -4.47 13.83
CA GLN A 56 8.78 -5.44 14.31
C GLN A 56 8.60 -6.82 13.65
N GLN A 57 7.35 -7.25 13.44
CA GLN A 57 7.06 -8.51 12.76
C GLN A 57 7.47 -8.46 11.29
N GLU A 58 7.19 -7.36 10.60
CA GLU A 58 7.60 -7.14 9.21
C GLU A 58 9.13 -7.11 9.08
N HIS A 59 9.81 -6.39 9.97
CA HIS A 59 11.27 -6.35 10.03
C HIS A 59 11.88 -7.75 10.19
N LYS A 60 11.32 -8.60 11.09
CA LYS A 60 11.75 -9.99 11.23
C LYS A 60 11.57 -10.80 9.94
N LYS A 61 10.46 -10.62 9.22
CA LYS A 61 10.25 -11.27 7.92
C LYS A 61 11.28 -10.81 6.88
N HIS A 62 11.59 -9.53 6.83
CA HIS A 62 12.60 -8.97 5.92
C HIS A 62 14.00 -9.48 6.23
N LEU A 63 14.38 -9.56 7.51
CA LEU A 63 15.64 -10.17 7.93
C LEU A 63 15.75 -11.62 7.46
N ALA A 64 14.75 -12.45 7.73
CA ALA A 64 14.75 -13.85 7.31
C ALA A 64 14.84 -14.01 5.78
N LYS A 65 14.13 -13.16 5.02
CA LYS A 65 14.23 -13.15 3.55
C LYS A 65 15.63 -12.77 3.07
N THR A 66 16.24 -11.78 3.71
CA THR A 66 17.60 -11.31 3.37
C THR A 66 18.64 -12.38 3.67
N GLU A 67 18.56 -13.04 4.82
CA GLU A 67 19.44 -14.16 5.18
C GLU A 67 19.33 -15.30 4.18
N LYS A 68 18.11 -15.66 3.77
CA LYS A 68 17.88 -16.69 2.73
C LYS A 68 18.53 -16.32 1.40
N ILE A 69 18.43 -15.05 0.98
CA ILE A 69 19.08 -14.57 -0.25
C ILE A 69 20.60 -14.64 -0.11
N LEU A 70 21.16 -14.18 1.00
CA LEU A 70 22.61 -14.22 1.25
C LEU A 70 23.15 -15.66 1.26
N LEU A 71 22.42 -16.61 1.85
CA LEU A 71 22.74 -18.02 1.80
C LEU A 71 22.74 -18.55 0.36
N GLY A 72 21.71 -18.21 -0.42
CA GLY A 72 21.63 -18.57 -1.84
C GLY A 72 22.81 -18.00 -2.66
N ILE A 73 23.22 -16.75 -2.41
CA ILE A 73 24.38 -16.13 -3.07
C ILE A 73 25.68 -16.86 -2.68
N LYS A 74 25.84 -17.20 -1.39
CA LYS A 74 27.02 -17.96 -0.93
C LYS A 74 27.10 -19.32 -1.62
N GLU A 75 25.98 -20.01 -1.78
CA GLU A 75 25.94 -21.32 -2.43
C GLU A 75 26.23 -21.22 -3.93
N TYR A 76 25.64 -20.24 -4.62
CA TYR A 76 25.97 -19.93 -6.01
C TYR A 76 27.47 -19.65 -6.22
N ARG A 77 28.12 -18.96 -5.26
CA ARG A 77 29.57 -18.71 -5.28
C ARG A 77 30.44 -19.93 -5.01
N LYS A 78 29.89 -21.08 -4.59
CA LYS A 78 30.63 -22.34 -4.45
C LYS A 78 30.60 -23.19 -5.71
N GLN A 79 29.59 -23.00 -6.56
CA GLN A 79 29.45 -23.72 -7.82
C GLN A 79 30.59 -23.41 -8.79
N ASP A 80 30.92 -24.35 -9.66
CA ASP A 80 31.94 -24.16 -10.68
C ASP A 80 31.51 -23.18 -11.78
N GLY A 81 32.47 -22.77 -12.63
CA GLY A 81 32.21 -21.79 -13.68
C GLY A 81 31.23 -22.26 -14.76
N GLY A 82 31.06 -23.57 -14.97
CA GLY A 82 30.12 -24.14 -15.92
C GLY A 82 28.69 -24.13 -15.38
N GLU A 83 28.52 -24.50 -14.11
CA GLU A 83 27.23 -24.49 -13.43
C GLU A 83 26.68 -23.07 -13.27
N ARG A 84 27.54 -22.10 -12.94
CA ARG A 84 27.15 -20.67 -12.90
C ARG A 84 26.70 -20.15 -14.27
N LYS A 85 27.38 -20.54 -15.35
CA LYS A 85 26.98 -20.16 -16.72
C LYS A 85 25.63 -20.75 -17.09
N LYS A 86 25.36 -21.99 -16.69
CA LYS A 86 24.05 -22.63 -16.90
C LYS A 86 22.95 -21.88 -16.16
N ILE A 87 23.14 -21.58 -14.87
CA ILE A 87 22.16 -20.81 -14.09
C ILE A 87 21.93 -19.42 -14.69
N ALA A 88 22.99 -18.71 -15.08
CA ALA A 88 22.86 -17.41 -15.72
C ALA A 88 22.04 -17.50 -17.02
N LYS A 89 22.28 -18.54 -17.83
CA LYS A 89 21.51 -18.82 -19.04
C LYS A 89 20.04 -19.12 -18.71
N ASP A 90 19.76 -20.02 -17.76
CA ASP A 90 18.40 -20.39 -17.36
C ASP A 90 17.61 -19.18 -16.81
N VAL A 91 18.28 -18.28 -16.07
CA VAL A 91 17.69 -17.02 -15.60
C VAL A 91 17.39 -16.07 -16.75
N VAL A 92 18.32 -15.91 -17.69
CA VAL A 92 18.11 -15.10 -18.90
C VAL A 92 16.98 -15.67 -19.74
N ASP A 93 16.96 -16.98 -19.97
CA ASP A 93 15.92 -17.66 -20.76
C ASP A 93 14.55 -17.53 -20.08
N TYR A 94 14.47 -17.69 -18.75
CA TYR A 94 13.24 -17.46 -17.98
C TYR A 94 12.74 -16.01 -18.10
N TRP A 95 13.62 -15.03 -17.94
CA TRP A 95 13.25 -13.62 -18.07
C TRP A 95 12.90 -13.26 -19.51
N PHE A 96 13.63 -13.80 -20.47
CA PHE A 96 13.34 -13.63 -21.88
C PHE A 96 11.97 -14.22 -22.18
N GLU A 97 11.64 -15.43 -21.71
CA GLU A 97 10.30 -15.99 -21.81
C GLU A 97 9.28 -15.07 -21.13
N LYS A 98 9.48 -14.59 -19.90
CA LYS A 98 8.51 -13.70 -19.23
C LYS A 98 8.32 -12.34 -19.89
N VAL A 99 9.36 -11.79 -20.52
CA VAL A 99 9.34 -10.46 -21.16
C VAL A 99 8.91 -10.55 -22.63
N THR A 100 9.27 -11.63 -23.33
CA THR A 100 8.96 -11.84 -24.75
C THR A 100 7.72 -12.67 -24.98
N THR A 101 7.22 -13.42 -23.98
CA THR A 101 5.83 -13.90 -24.02
C THR A 101 4.99 -12.64 -24.05
N PRO A 102 4.35 -12.30 -25.18
CA PRO A 102 3.43 -11.18 -25.20
C PRO A 102 2.38 -11.54 -24.15
N ILE A 103 2.07 -10.61 -23.23
CA ILE A 103 0.77 -10.63 -22.55
C ILE A 103 -0.22 -10.96 -23.66
N GLN A 104 -0.83 -12.15 -23.63
CA GLN A 104 -1.57 -12.66 -24.78
C GLN A 104 -2.44 -11.51 -25.31
N PRO A 105 -2.38 -11.16 -26.61
CA PRO A 105 -3.16 -10.06 -27.12
C PRO A 105 -4.60 -10.34 -26.69
N VAL A 106 -5.15 -9.46 -25.85
CA VAL A 106 -6.54 -9.57 -25.38
C VAL A 106 -7.36 -9.62 -26.67
N LYS A 107 -7.86 -10.81 -27.02
CA LYS A 107 -8.41 -11.09 -28.35
C LYS A 107 -9.58 -10.16 -28.70
N ASN A 108 -10.21 -9.57 -27.68
CA ASN A 108 -11.28 -8.60 -27.79
C ASN A 108 -10.90 -7.33 -27.02
N LYS A 109 -10.20 -6.39 -27.67
CA LYS A 109 -9.94 -5.09 -27.06
C LYS A 109 -11.24 -4.28 -26.99
N ILE A 110 -11.53 -3.71 -25.83
CA ILE A 110 -12.70 -2.87 -25.63
C ILE A 110 -12.38 -1.47 -26.15
N VAL A 111 -13.24 -0.92 -27.01
CA VAL A 111 -13.09 0.45 -27.50
C VAL A 111 -13.82 1.37 -26.54
N VAL A 112 -13.08 2.32 -25.96
CA VAL A 112 -13.63 3.35 -25.10
C VAL A 112 -13.40 4.69 -25.79
N PHE A 113 -14.43 5.51 -25.82
CA PHE A 113 -14.36 6.85 -26.38
C PHE A 113 -14.27 7.85 -25.23
N PHE A 114 -13.42 8.87 -25.40
CA PHE A 114 -13.37 10.02 -24.54
C PHE A 114 -13.78 11.25 -25.34
N SER A 115 -15.00 11.73 -25.09
CA SER A 115 -15.61 12.83 -25.82
C SER A 115 -15.04 14.19 -25.42
N THR A 116 -15.30 15.19 -26.25
CA THR A 116 -15.01 16.61 -25.97
C THR A 116 -15.74 17.14 -24.74
N ASP A 117 -16.91 16.56 -24.40
CA ASP A 117 -17.72 16.88 -23.23
C ASP A 117 -17.25 16.20 -21.94
N ASN A 118 -16.05 15.61 -21.96
CA ASN A 118 -15.46 14.83 -20.86
C ASN A 118 -16.23 13.56 -20.51
N GLU A 119 -16.87 12.93 -21.49
CA GLU A 119 -17.58 11.67 -21.27
C GLU A 119 -16.72 10.49 -21.70
N LEU A 120 -16.57 9.51 -20.81
CA LEU A 120 -16.08 8.19 -21.16
C LEU A 120 -17.26 7.32 -21.52
N TYR A 121 -17.25 6.68 -22.67
CA TYR A 121 -18.33 5.78 -23.06
C TYR A 121 -17.88 4.59 -23.92
N CYS A 122 -18.69 3.53 -23.89
CA CYS A 122 -18.63 2.40 -24.81
C CYS A 122 -19.88 2.43 -25.70
N GLU A 123 -19.82 1.83 -26.89
CA GLU A 123 -21.04 1.64 -27.69
C GLU A 123 -21.81 0.40 -27.20
N PRO A 124 -23.15 0.48 -27.03
CA PRO A 124 -23.99 1.66 -27.23
C PRO A 124 -23.88 2.68 -26.08
N LYS A 125 -23.69 3.96 -26.41
CA LYS A 125 -23.48 5.05 -25.42
C LYS A 125 -24.58 5.18 -24.35
N ILE A 126 -25.82 4.81 -24.69
CA ILE A 126 -27.00 4.98 -23.83
C ILE A 126 -26.85 4.25 -22.49
N ASP A 127 -26.26 3.05 -22.51
CA ASP A 127 -26.15 2.20 -21.32
C ASP A 127 -24.75 2.25 -20.69
N HIS A 128 -23.78 2.87 -21.37
CA HIS A 128 -22.37 2.80 -21.03
C HIS A 128 -21.68 4.16 -21.12
N CYS A 129 -22.08 5.12 -20.29
CA CYS A 129 -21.53 6.48 -20.32
C CYS A 129 -21.29 7.04 -18.90
N TYR A 130 -20.10 7.61 -18.70
CA TYR A 130 -19.71 8.30 -17.48
C TYR A 130 -19.15 9.68 -17.79
N ARG A 131 -19.71 10.72 -17.16
CA ARG A 131 -19.21 12.08 -17.27
C ARG A 131 -18.13 12.37 -16.23
N VAL A 132 -16.92 12.67 -16.69
CA VAL A 132 -15.79 13.08 -15.86
C VAL A 132 -15.89 14.58 -15.58
N GLU A 133 -15.72 14.96 -14.31
CA GLU A 133 -15.68 16.37 -13.92
C GLU A 133 -14.52 17.12 -14.59
N VAL A 134 -14.83 18.22 -15.27
CA VAL A 134 -13.87 19.03 -16.03
C VAL A 134 -12.81 19.64 -15.11
N ASN A 135 -11.55 19.59 -15.53
CA ASN A 135 -10.39 20.08 -14.79
C ASN A 135 -10.12 19.37 -13.45
N SER A 136 -10.86 18.31 -13.12
CA SER A 136 -10.57 17.47 -11.97
C SER A 136 -9.23 16.75 -12.14
N TYR A 137 -8.66 16.28 -11.03
CA TYR A 137 -7.45 15.46 -11.07
C TYR A 137 -7.62 14.20 -11.93
N ARG A 138 -8.84 13.63 -11.98
CA ARG A 138 -9.17 12.45 -12.80
C ARG A 138 -9.20 12.77 -14.29
N ASP A 139 -9.77 13.91 -14.67
CA ASP A 139 -9.75 14.39 -16.06
C ASP A 139 -8.31 14.59 -16.57
N LYS A 140 -7.50 15.34 -15.80
CA LYS A 140 -6.08 15.57 -16.11
C LYS A 140 -5.31 14.26 -16.23
N MET A 141 -5.54 13.32 -15.31
CA MET A 141 -4.90 12.00 -15.32
C MET A 141 -5.25 11.23 -16.60
N ILE A 142 -6.53 11.09 -16.93
CA ILE A 142 -6.98 10.34 -18.11
C ILE A 142 -6.42 10.97 -19.39
N ARG A 143 -6.48 12.31 -19.52
CA ARG A 143 -5.89 13.03 -20.66
C ARG A 143 -4.39 12.79 -20.79
N THR A 144 -3.67 12.82 -19.66
CA THR A 144 -2.23 12.57 -19.63
C THR A 144 -1.90 11.15 -20.08
N LEU A 145 -2.66 10.15 -19.60
CA LEU A 145 -2.50 8.75 -19.97
C LEU A 145 -2.94 8.44 -21.41
N ILE A 146 -3.90 9.18 -21.97
CA ILE A 146 -4.25 9.11 -23.40
C ILE A 146 -3.08 9.63 -24.25
N ALA A 147 -2.52 10.77 -23.86
CA ALA A 147 -1.41 11.40 -24.58
C ALA A 147 -0.16 10.51 -24.54
N HIS A 148 0.12 9.90 -23.39
CA HIS A 148 1.26 9.01 -23.19
C HIS A 148 0.80 7.56 -23.36
N LYS A 149 0.97 7.00 -24.57
CA LYS A 149 0.58 5.62 -24.93
C LYS A 149 1.33 4.52 -24.15
N THR A 150 2.24 4.90 -23.26
CA THR A 150 3.11 4.02 -22.46
C THR A 150 2.95 4.32 -20.97
N TYR A 151 3.69 3.61 -20.12
CA TYR A 151 3.75 3.94 -18.69
C TYR A 151 4.22 5.38 -18.48
N VAL A 152 3.49 6.11 -17.64
CA VAL A 152 3.87 7.42 -17.11
C VAL A 152 4.29 7.23 -15.66
N PRO A 153 5.52 7.63 -15.27
CA PRO A 153 6.00 7.50 -13.90
C PRO A 153 5.05 8.17 -12.88
N THR A 154 4.94 7.57 -11.70
CA THR A 154 4.06 8.03 -10.61
C THR A 154 4.32 9.50 -10.26
N GLU A 155 5.58 9.90 -10.09
CA GLU A 155 5.94 11.29 -9.75
C GLU A 155 5.54 12.26 -10.86
N THR A 156 5.77 11.90 -12.12
CA THR A 156 5.36 12.70 -13.28
C THR A 156 3.84 12.90 -13.32
N LEU A 157 3.05 11.86 -13.02
CA LEU A 157 1.59 11.98 -12.94
C LEU A 157 1.15 12.88 -11.77
N ILE A 158 1.82 12.78 -10.62
CA ILE A 158 1.55 13.63 -9.46
C ILE A 158 1.76 15.10 -9.82
N GLU A 159 2.90 15.42 -10.43
CA GLU A 159 3.26 16.77 -10.84
C GLU A 159 2.30 17.34 -11.90
N ILE A 160 2.07 16.60 -12.99
CA ILE A 160 1.23 17.07 -14.11
C ILE A 160 -0.22 17.23 -13.67
N CYS A 161 -0.74 16.29 -12.89
CA CYS A 161 -2.16 16.30 -12.52
C CYS A 161 -2.42 17.17 -11.28
N GLY A 162 -1.41 17.44 -10.45
CA GLY A 162 -1.54 18.19 -9.20
C GLY A 162 -2.04 17.34 -8.02
N PHE A 163 -1.71 16.05 -7.98
CA PHE A 163 -2.05 15.20 -6.84
C PHE A 163 -1.21 15.57 -5.62
N ALA A 164 -1.79 15.49 -4.41
CA ALA A 164 -1.07 15.84 -3.18
C ALA A 164 -0.05 14.77 -2.76
N SER A 165 -0.24 13.52 -3.17
CA SER A 165 0.62 12.40 -2.82
C SER A 165 0.41 11.18 -3.72
N ARG A 166 1.33 10.21 -3.67
CA ARG A 166 1.17 8.89 -4.30
C ARG A 166 -0.15 8.21 -3.92
N LYS A 167 -0.57 8.32 -2.65
CA LYS A 167 -1.81 7.73 -2.16
C LYS A 167 -3.05 8.36 -2.79
N SER A 168 -3.01 9.67 -3.06
CA SER A 168 -4.12 10.36 -3.75
C SER A 168 -4.23 9.96 -5.22
N LEU A 169 -3.10 9.75 -5.91
CA LEU A 169 -3.09 9.19 -7.27
C LEU A 169 -3.64 7.77 -7.30
N GLU A 170 -3.17 6.91 -6.40
CA GLU A 170 -3.66 5.52 -6.26
C GLU A 170 -5.17 5.46 -6.02
N SER A 171 -5.67 6.29 -5.10
CA SER A 171 -7.10 6.40 -4.82
C SER A 171 -7.91 6.86 -6.03
N ALA A 172 -7.35 7.78 -6.85
CA ALA A 172 -8.00 8.24 -8.07
C ALA A 172 -8.03 7.17 -9.16
N VAL A 173 -6.95 6.39 -9.30
CA VAL A 173 -6.89 5.22 -10.20
C VAL A 173 -7.94 4.18 -9.80
N ASP A 174 -8.03 3.86 -8.51
CA ASP A 174 -9.02 2.91 -7.99
C ASP A 174 -10.46 3.42 -8.16
N ALA A 175 -10.69 4.72 -7.97
CA ALA A 175 -11.98 5.33 -8.26
C ALA A 175 -12.35 5.18 -9.74
N MET A 176 -11.42 5.46 -10.65
CA MET A 176 -11.65 5.33 -12.10
C MET A 176 -11.93 3.88 -12.51
N ASN A 177 -11.20 2.91 -11.97
CA ASN A 177 -11.45 1.49 -12.24
C ASN A 177 -12.82 1.04 -11.71
N ARG A 178 -13.23 1.50 -10.53
CA ARG A 178 -14.58 1.23 -9.99
C ARG A 178 -15.68 1.85 -10.84
N ILE A 179 -15.48 3.06 -11.34
CA ILE A 179 -16.42 3.73 -12.24
C ILE A 179 -16.51 2.99 -13.56
N ALA A 180 -15.38 2.64 -14.17
CA ALA A 180 -15.35 1.87 -15.40
C ALA A 180 -16.11 0.53 -15.26
N HIS A 181 -15.98 -0.13 -14.12
CA HIS A 181 -16.69 -1.38 -13.87
C HIS A 181 -18.21 -1.19 -13.73
N ARG A 182 -18.65 -0.11 -13.09
CA ARG A 182 -20.08 0.16 -12.86
C ARG A 182 -20.79 0.75 -14.07
N GLU A 183 -20.16 1.74 -14.70
CA GLU A 183 -20.80 2.58 -15.71
C GLU A 183 -20.47 2.12 -17.13
N LEU A 184 -19.35 1.41 -17.35
CA LEU A 184 -18.89 1.03 -18.70
C LEU A 184 -18.82 -0.50 -18.90
N ASP A 185 -19.14 -1.28 -17.86
CA ASP A 185 -18.93 -2.73 -17.79
C ASP A 185 -17.48 -3.17 -18.12
N ILE A 186 -16.51 -2.33 -17.74
CA ILE A 186 -15.09 -2.60 -17.96
C ILE A 186 -14.42 -2.91 -16.63
N PHE A 187 -13.86 -4.11 -16.52
CA PHE A 187 -13.17 -4.54 -15.30
C PHE A 187 -12.05 -3.58 -14.85
N LYS A 188 -11.28 -3.03 -15.80
CA LYS A 188 -10.12 -2.18 -15.50
C LYS A 188 -9.78 -1.26 -16.66
N ILE A 189 -9.70 0.05 -16.38
CA ILE A 189 -9.35 1.08 -17.38
C ILE A 189 -7.90 1.55 -17.27
N ILE A 190 -7.36 1.61 -16.07
CA ILE A 190 -5.98 2.03 -15.80
C ILE A 190 -5.25 0.91 -15.08
N GLU A 191 -4.04 0.58 -15.55
CA GLU A 191 -3.13 -0.34 -14.87
C GLU A 191 -1.82 0.33 -14.50
N GLY A 192 -1.19 -0.16 -13.44
CA GLY A 192 0.06 0.38 -12.95
C GLY A 192 0.38 -0.07 -11.55
N TYR A 193 1.55 0.35 -11.11
CA TYR A 193 2.06 0.10 -9.76
C TYR A 193 2.58 1.41 -9.18
N ARG A 194 2.42 1.55 -7.87
CA ARG A 194 2.81 2.76 -7.12
C ARG A 194 4.25 3.20 -7.40
N ASP A 195 5.16 2.27 -7.62
CA ASP A 195 6.59 2.56 -7.79
C ASP A 195 7.04 2.60 -9.27
N SER A 196 6.20 2.19 -10.21
CA SER A 196 6.55 2.12 -11.64
C SER A 196 5.76 3.08 -12.52
N GLY A 197 4.63 3.59 -12.04
CA GLY A 197 3.73 4.44 -12.81
C GLY A 197 2.53 3.70 -13.36
N TYR A 198 1.77 4.42 -14.18
CA TYR A 198 0.45 3.99 -14.67
C TYR A 198 0.30 4.20 -16.17
N ARG A 199 -0.57 3.41 -16.80
CA ARG A 199 -0.98 3.51 -18.21
C ARG A 199 -2.43 3.08 -18.40
N ILE A 200 -3.01 3.39 -19.55
CA ILE A 200 -4.27 2.77 -19.98
C ILE A 200 -4.08 1.27 -20.13
N PHE A 201 -5.05 0.49 -19.66
CA PHE A 201 -5.01 -0.97 -19.73
C PHE A 201 -4.85 -1.43 -21.21
N PRO A 202 -3.88 -2.29 -21.55
CA PRO A 202 -3.62 -2.71 -22.93
C PRO A 202 -4.79 -3.40 -23.64
N GLY A 203 -5.75 -3.93 -22.87
CA GLY A 203 -7.02 -4.46 -23.36
C GLY A 203 -8.00 -3.38 -23.81
N ILE A 204 -7.68 -2.10 -23.66
CA ILE A 204 -8.51 -0.96 -24.07
C ILE A 204 -7.87 -0.22 -25.23
N ILE A 205 -8.71 0.14 -26.20
CA ILE A 205 -8.39 1.14 -27.22
C ILE A 205 -9.14 2.41 -26.82
N LEU A 206 -8.44 3.35 -26.21
CA LEU A 206 -9.01 4.62 -25.82
C LEU A 206 -8.88 5.62 -26.97
N LYS A 207 -10.00 5.99 -27.59
CA LYS A 207 -10.07 6.97 -28.68
C LYS A 207 -10.48 8.32 -28.13
N LYS A 208 -9.78 9.37 -28.57
CA LYS A 208 -10.19 10.75 -28.32
C LYS A 208 -11.04 11.19 -29.50
N GLU A 209 -12.24 11.69 -29.21
CA GLU A 209 -13.08 12.40 -30.17
C GLU A 209 -12.93 13.92 -30.04
#